data_AF-C4Z134-F1
#
_entry.id   AF-C4Z134-F1
#
_cell.length_a   1.000
_cell.length_b   1.000
_cell.length_c   1.000
_cell.angle_alpha   90.00
_cell.angle_beta   90.00
_cell.angle_gamma   90.00
#
_symmetry.space_group_name_H-M   'P 1'
#
loop_
_entity.id
_entity.type
_entity.pdbx_description
1 polymer ?
#
loop_
_entity_poly.entity_id
_entity_poly.type
_entity_poly.pdbx_seq_one_letter_code
_entity_poly.pdbx_strand_id
1 'polypeptide(L)'
;MVPILAKQALARKCEFSNARMTGNYECAYALGVVSGALAIPKEENAANLVELKNKIEPQYKKLSSENEQIKKLILLLCDYEPSDIFDEQMRELYNEGYEDKSINLTIK
;
A
#
# COMPACT_ATOMS: atom_id res chain seq x y z
N MET A 1 5.45 6.50 -15.70
CA MET A 1 6.53 5.48 -15.57
C MET A 1 6.73 5.06 -14.11
N VAL A 2 6.96 5.99 -13.18
CA VAL A 2 7.17 5.68 -11.74
C VAL A 2 6.00 4.89 -11.11
N PRO A 3 4.70 5.20 -11.35
CA PRO A 3 3.60 4.44 -10.76
C PRO A 3 3.57 2.95 -11.15
N ILE A 4 3.76 2.65 -12.44
CA ILE A 4 3.77 1.26 -12.95
C ILE A 4 4.92 0.47 -12.32
N LEU A 5 6.11 1.08 -12.21
CA LEU A 5 7.26 0.44 -11.59
C LEU A 5 7.01 0.13 -10.11
N ALA A 6 6.36 1.03 -9.36
CA ALA A 6 6.02 0.80 -7.96
C ALA A 6 5.04 -0.39 -7.80
N LYS A 7 3.98 -0.45 -8.63
CA LYS A 7 3.02 -1.57 -8.63
C LYS A 7 3.71 -2.90 -8.94
N GLN A 8 4.57 -2.93 -9.97
CA GLN A 8 5.33 -4.12 -10.37
C GLN A 8 6.35 -4.56 -9.31
N ALA A 9 7.10 -3.62 -8.73
CA ALA A 9 8.08 -3.92 -7.70
C ALA A 9 7.40 -4.47 -6.44
N LEU A 10 6.29 -3.88 -6.01
CA LEU A 10 5.54 -4.36 -4.86
C LEU A 10 4.95 -5.76 -5.11
N ALA A 11 4.39 -6.01 -6.30
CA ALA A 11 3.91 -7.33 -6.70
C ALA A 11 5.00 -8.40 -6.56
N ARG A 12 6.19 -8.14 -7.11
CA ARG A 12 7.34 -9.03 -7.00
C ARG A 12 7.77 -9.24 -5.55
N LYS A 13 7.77 -8.19 -4.72
CA LYS A 13 8.15 -8.29 -3.31
C LYS A 13 7.20 -9.17 -2.50
N CYS A 14 5.93 -9.24 -2.87
CA CYS A 14 5.00 -10.18 -2.27
C CYS A 14 5.34 -11.66 -2.55
N GLU A 15 6.15 -11.96 -3.58
CA GLU A 15 6.62 -13.32 -3.91
C GLU A 15 7.80 -13.77 -3.02
N PHE A 16 8.46 -12.86 -2.28
CA PHE A 16 9.66 -13.18 -1.48
C PHE A 16 9.44 -13.00 0.02
N SER A 17 9.90 -13.98 0.81
CA SER A 17 9.78 -13.95 2.27
C SER A 17 10.57 -12.80 2.92
N ASN A 18 11.71 -12.39 2.36
CA ASN A 18 12.62 -11.41 2.96
C ASN A 18 12.62 -10.05 2.25
N ALA A 19 11.67 -9.80 1.36
CA ALA A 19 11.56 -8.50 0.70
C ALA A 19 11.25 -7.37 1.69
N ARG A 20 11.69 -6.16 1.34
CA ARG A 20 11.38 -4.93 2.06
C ARG A 20 10.82 -3.88 1.10
N MET A 21 9.96 -3.02 1.61
CA MET A 21 9.50 -1.84 0.89
C MET A 21 10.66 -0.85 0.73
N THR A 22 10.79 -0.22 -0.44
CA THR A 22 11.95 0.63 -0.78
C THR A 22 11.59 2.05 -1.16
N GLY A 23 10.30 2.42 -1.18
CA GLY A 23 9.92 3.79 -1.51
C GLY A 23 8.47 4.16 -1.24
N ASN A 24 8.23 5.47 -1.17
CA ASN A 24 6.93 6.05 -0.83
C ASN A 24 5.83 5.69 -1.85
N TYR A 25 6.16 5.56 -3.13
CA TYR A 25 5.19 5.14 -4.15
C TYR A 25 4.66 3.72 -3.91
N GLU A 26 5.54 2.79 -3.50
CA GLU A 26 5.12 1.44 -3.12
C GLU A 26 4.25 1.49 -1.86
N CYS A 27 4.62 2.33 -0.89
CA CYS A 27 3.88 2.53 0.35
C CYS A 27 2.47 3.07 0.10
N ALA A 28 2.35 4.11 -0.72
CA ALA A 28 1.05 4.70 -1.05
C ALA A 28 0.11 3.68 -1.72
N TYR A 29 0.62 2.93 -2.72
CA TYR A 29 -0.16 1.88 -3.37
C TYR A 29 -0.54 0.76 -2.38
N ALA A 30 0.41 0.28 -1.58
CA ALA A 30 0.18 -0.78 -0.59
C ALA A 30 -0.86 -0.38 0.46
N LEU A 31 -0.82 0.87 0.95
CA LEU A 31 -1.82 1.41 1.87
C LEU A 31 -3.21 1.39 1.24
N GLY A 32 -3.30 1.77 -0.04
CA GLY A 32 -4.55 1.70 -0.81
C GLY A 32 -5.09 0.28 -0.87
N VAL A 33 -4.27 -0.67 -1.35
CA VAL A 33 -4.65 -2.08 -1.50
C VAL A 33 -5.12 -2.69 -0.18
N VAL A 34 -4.36 -2.49 0.90
CA VAL A 34 -4.73 -3.02 2.22
C VAL A 34 -6.02 -2.37 2.72
N SER A 35 -6.18 -1.06 2.54
CA SER A 35 -7.42 -0.37 2.93
C SER A 35 -8.64 -0.91 2.18
N GLY A 36 -8.56 -1.03 0.85
CA GLY A 36 -9.64 -1.55 0.03
C GLY A 36 -9.96 -3.02 0.31
N ALA A 37 -8.94 -3.86 0.46
CA ALA A 37 -9.10 -5.29 0.73
C ALA A 37 -9.73 -5.58 2.10
N LEU A 38 -9.44 -4.73 3.09
CA LEU A 38 -9.94 -4.88 4.47
C LEU A 38 -11.20 -4.04 4.74
N ALA A 39 -11.77 -3.39 3.72
CA ALA A 39 -12.91 -2.48 3.84
C ALA A 39 -12.70 -1.37 4.89
N ILE A 40 -11.46 -0.92 5.05
CA ILE A 40 -11.12 0.26 5.85
C ILE A 40 -11.63 1.50 5.10
N PRO A 41 -12.36 2.43 5.74
CA PRO A 41 -12.80 3.65 5.09
C PRO A 41 -11.64 4.39 4.43
N LYS A 42 -11.82 4.78 3.16
CA LYS A 42 -10.80 5.53 2.40
C LYS A 42 -10.48 6.84 3.10
N GLU A 43 -9.20 7.12 3.28
CA GLU A 43 -8.73 8.38 3.86
C GLU A 43 -8.49 9.40 2.74
N GLU A 44 -9.29 10.47 2.71
CA GLU A 44 -9.19 11.50 1.66
C GLU A 44 -8.44 12.77 2.11
N ASN A 45 -8.25 12.96 3.43
CA ASN A 45 -7.82 14.24 4.00
C ASN A 45 -6.39 14.23 4.55
N ALA A 46 -5.60 13.19 4.26
CA ALA A 46 -4.21 13.14 4.71
C ALA A 46 -3.35 14.20 4.00
N ALA A 47 -2.68 15.06 4.78
CA ALA A 47 -1.81 16.10 4.26
C ALA A 47 -0.51 15.50 3.68
N ASN A 48 0.00 14.44 4.32
CA ASN A 48 1.22 13.74 3.91
C ASN A 48 1.11 12.22 4.11
N LEU A 49 2.11 11.49 3.61
CA LEU A 49 2.12 10.03 3.60
C LEU A 49 2.30 9.43 5.00
N VAL A 50 3.05 10.11 5.89
CA VAL A 50 3.19 9.72 7.29
C VAL A 50 1.84 9.77 8.00
N GLU A 51 1.08 10.85 7.81
CA GLU A 51 -0.26 11.01 8.37
C GLU A 51 -1.22 9.93 7.82
N LEU A 52 -1.18 9.68 6.51
CA LEU A 52 -1.97 8.64 5.87
C LEU A 52 -1.69 7.26 6.51
N LYS A 53 -0.42 6.89 6.63
CA LYS A 53 0.00 5.63 7.25
C LYS A 53 -0.46 5.57 8.70
N ASN A 54 -0.25 6.62 9.48
CA ASN A 54 -0.62 6.65 10.90
C ASN A 54 -2.13 6.50 11.14
N LYS A 55 -2.98 6.98 10.22
CA LYS A 55 -4.44 6.80 10.30
C LYS A 55 -4.88 5.37 9.95
N ILE A 56 -4.20 4.74 8.99
CA ILE A 56 -4.59 3.43 8.45
C ILE A 56 -3.96 2.27 9.25
N GLU A 57 -2.73 2.44 9.72
CA GLU A 57 -1.93 1.40 10.39
C GLU A 57 -2.59 0.75 11.61
N PRO A 58 -3.22 1.52 12.53
CA PRO A 58 -3.93 0.92 13.65
C PRO A 58 -5.12 0.04 13.23
N GLN A 59 -5.67 0.27 12.04
CA GLN A 59 -6.85 -0.45 11.55
C GLN A 59 -6.45 -1.80 10.97
N TYR A 60 -5.50 -1.84 10.03
CA TYR A 60 -5.06 -3.12 9.46
C TYR A 60 -4.29 -3.99 10.45
N LYS A 61 -3.63 -3.42 11.47
CA LYS A 61 -2.97 -4.23 12.52
C LYS A 61 -3.96 -4.98 13.40
N LYS A 62 -5.18 -4.48 13.55
CA LYS A 62 -6.25 -5.12 14.33
C LYS A 62 -7.00 -6.17 13.51
N LEU A 63 -6.95 -6.07 12.18
CA LEU A 63 -7.70 -6.92 11.27
C LEU A 63 -6.82 -8.10 10.84
N SER A 64 -7.38 -9.30 10.94
CA SER A 64 -6.78 -10.50 10.36
C SER A 64 -7.35 -10.70 8.95
N SER A 65 -6.48 -10.91 7.97
CA SER A 65 -6.88 -11.31 6.61
C SER A 65 -6.61 -12.79 6.42
N GLU A 66 -7.46 -13.52 5.68
CA GLU A 66 -7.14 -14.87 5.20
C GLU A 66 -6.29 -14.85 3.93
N ASN A 67 -6.17 -13.69 3.27
CA ASN A 67 -5.40 -13.54 2.04
C ASN A 67 -3.91 -13.37 2.36
N GLU A 68 -3.10 -14.36 1.97
CA GLU A 68 -1.64 -14.36 2.17
C GLU A 68 -0.93 -13.15 1.54
N GLN A 69 -1.40 -12.66 0.39
CA GLN A 69 -0.85 -11.45 -0.24
C GLN A 69 -1.08 -10.21 0.64
N ILE A 70 -2.28 -10.08 1.23
CA ILE A 70 -2.60 -8.97 2.14
C ILE A 70 -1.80 -9.06 3.44
N LYS A 71 -1.66 -10.25 4.01
CA LYS A 71 -0.76 -10.46 5.17
C LYS A 71 0.66 -10.01 4.85
N LYS A 72 1.16 -10.37 3.67
CA LYS A 72 2.50 -9.99 3.23
C LYS A 72 2.66 -8.48 3.09
N LEU A 73 1.65 -7.80 2.54
CA LEU A 73 1.64 -6.35 2.44
C LEU A 73 1.64 -5.66 3.80
N ILE A 74 0.84 -6.16 4.74
CA ILE A 74 0.82 -5.63 6.12
C ILE A 74 2.21 -5.73 6.75
N LEU A 75 2.92 -6.86 6.55
CA LEU A 75 4.29 -7.01 7.05
C LEU A 75 5.25 -5.98 6.42
N LEU A 76 5.20 -5.83 5.09
CA LEU A 76 6.02 -4.82 4.39
C LEU A 76 5.74 -3.40 4.88
N LEU A 77 4.47 -3.06 5.13
CA LEU A 77 4.05 -1.75 5.63
C LEU A 77 4.49 -1.50 7.08
N CYS A 78 4.47 -2.54 7.92
CA CYS A 78 4.94 -2.44 9.30
C CYS A 78 6.45 -2.13 9.37
N ASP A 79 7.23 -2.69 8.44
CA ASP A 79 8.68 -2.53 8.38
C ASP A 79 9.15 -1.25 7.66
N TYR A 80 8.22 -0.42 7.16
CA TYR A 80 8.54 0.76 6.37
C TYR A 80 8.14 2.06 7.07
N GLU A 81 9.07 3.00 7.13
CA GLU A 81 8.85 4.37 7.60
C GLU A 81 8.86 5.32 6.40
N PRO A 82 7.69 5.86 5.97
CA PRO A 82 7.64 6.80 4.85
C PRO A 82 8.22 8.16 5.24
N SER A 83 8.69 8.92 4.25
CA SER A 83 8.88 10.36 4.43
C SER A 83 7.55 11.13 4.31
N ASP A 84 7.58 12.41 4.66
CA ASP A 84 6.44 13.33 4.57
C ASP A 84 6.06 13.72 3.12
N ILE A 85 6.83 13.30 2.12
CA ILE A 85 6.52 13.56 0.71
C ILE A 85 5.29 12.75 0.30
N PHE A 86 4.26 13.45 -0.20
CA PHE A 86 3.04 12.85 -0.73
C PHE A 86 2.50 13.63 -1.94
N ASP A 87 3.14 13.41 -3.08
CA ASP A 87 2.80 14.05 -4.34
C ASP A 87 1.51 13.48 -4.98
N GLU A 88 1.12 14.07 -6.12
CA GLU A 88 -0.08 13.68 -6.86
C GLU A 88 -0.05 12.23 -7.34
N GLN A 89 1.10 11.75 -7.84
CA GLN A 89 1.24 10.37 -8.31
C GLN A 89 1.12 9.36 -7.17
N MET A 90 1.60 9.69 -5.97
CA MET A 90 1.39 8.85 -4.79
C MET A 90 -0.09 8.82 -4.38
N ARG A 91 -0.80 9.95 -4.50
CA ARG A 91 -2.25 10.00 -4.22
C ARG A 91 -3.04 9.17 -5.22
N GLU A 92 -2.70 9.26 -6.50
CA GLU A 92 -3.25 8.40 -7.55
C GLU A 92 -3.00 6.92 -7.24
N LEU A 93 -1.77 6.55 -6.90
CA LEU A 93 -1.44 5.18 -6.50
C LEU A 93 -2.25 4.71 -5.29
N TYR A 94 -2.42 5.54 -4.26
CA TYR A 94 -3.26 5.19 -3.12
C TYR A 94 -4.71 4.91 -3.55
N ASN A 95 -5.28 5.78 -4.39
CA ASN A 95 -6.64 5.61 -4.91
C ASN A 95 -6.77 4.35 -5.79
N GLU A 96 -5.82 4.13 -6.70
CA GLU A 96 -5.79 2.93 -7.54
C GLU A 96 -5.70 1.66 -6.68
N GLY A 97 -4.82 1.65 -5.67
CA GLY A 97 -4.69 0.53 -4.76
C GLY A 97 -6.00 0.23 -4.03
N TYR A 98 -6.69 1.27 -3.56
CA TYR A 98 -7.97 1.15 -2.89
C TYR A 98 -9.04 0.47 -3.76
N GLU A 99 -9.07 0.80 -5.04
CA GLU A 99 -9.99 0.18 -6.01
C GLU A 99 -9.55 -1.24 -6.42
N ASP A 100 -8.24 -1.46 -6.59
CA ASP A 100 -7.67 -2.75 -7.01
C ASP A 100 -7.92 -3.87 -5.98
N LYS A 101 -7.86 -3.55 -4.67
CA LYS A 101 -8.10 -4.46 -3.53
C LYS A 101 -7.22 -5.72 -3.49
N SER A 102 -6.28 -5.81 -4.41
CA SER A 102 -5.38 -6.93 -4.64
C SER A 102 -4.26 -6.45 -5.56
N ILE A 103 -3.09 -7.07 -5.48
CA ILE A 103 -2.02 -6.78 -6.44
C ILE A 103 -2.17 -7.74 -7.60
N ASN A 104 -2.93 -7.32 -8.60
CA ASN A 104 -3.05 -8.03 -9.87
C ASN A 104 -2.29 -7.27 -10.96
N LEU A 105 -1.24 -7.87 -11.49
CA LEU A 105 -0.54 -7.38 -12.68
C LEU A 105 -1.31 -7.79 -13.94
N THR A 106 -2.58 -7.44 -14.04
CA THR A 106 -3.27 -7.55 -15.32
C THR A 106 -2.87 -6.34 -16.15
N ILE A 107 -1.73 -6.46 -16.83
CA ILE A 107 -1.34 -5.54 -17.90
C ILE A 107 -2.40 -5.73 -18.99
N LYS A 108 -3.31 -4.78 -19.14
CA LYS A 108 -4.08 -4.63 -20.37
C LYS A 108 -3.24 -3.85 -21.37
#